data_AF-A0AB33J0Q8-F1
#
_entry.id   AF-A0AB33J0Q8-F1
#
_cell.length_a   1.000
_cell.length_b   1.000
_cell.length_c   1.000
_cell.angle_alpha   90.00
_cell.angle_beta   90.00
_cell.angle_gamma   90.00
#
_symmetry.space_group_name_H-M   'P 1'
#
loop_
_entity.id
_entity.type
_entity.pdbx_description
1 polymer ?
#
loop_
_entity_poly.entity_id
_entity_poly.type
_entity_poly.pdbx_seq_one_letter_code
_entity_poly.pdbx_strand_id
1 'polypeptide(L)'
;MGTISNKTISELLKKTWQSTPSAEEDSYVERNLYRLYGIKVSELTTEDIRFLINQGVLLEILIPQAFRILEKDLFAEGDFYAGDLLNAVMEVEELFWTHHPDILTTLLRILRSNMDKIKEYDGPRSVRRNIEKFIDRK
;
A
#
# COMPACT_ATOMS: atom_id res chain seq x y z
N MET A 1 -1.11 -2.24 20.18
CA MET A 1 -0.39 -2.00 18.91
C MET A 1 1.03 -2.61 18.86
N GLY A 2 1.69 -2.97 19.98
CA GLY A 2 3.07 -3.49 19.97
C GLY A 2 3.29 -4.89 19.35
N THR A 3 2.24 -5.67 19.09
CA THR A 3 2.39 -7.08 18.69
C THR A 3 2.50 -7.29 17.18
N ILE A 4 1.95 -6.40 16.34
CA ILE A 4 1.97 -6.56 14.87
C ILE A 4 3.25 -5.93 14.28
N SER A 5 3.63 -4.75 14.76
CA SER A 5 4.80 -4.03 14.25
C SER A 5 6.09 -4.85 14.32
N ASN A 6 6.26 -5.64 15.39
CA ASN A 6 7.43 -6.48 15.61
C ASN A 6 7.39 -7.85 14.91
N LYS A 7 6.28 -8.18 14.23
CA LYS A 7 6.16 -9.41 13.46
C LYS A 7 6.61 -9.20 12.03
N THR A 8 7.21 -10.24 11.47
CA THR A 8 7.50 -10.34 10.05
C THR A 8 6.24 -10.61 9.24
N ILE A 9 6.30 -10.31 7.96
CA ILE A 9 5.21 -10.60 7.01
C ILE A 9 4.88 -12.11 6.99
N SER A 10 5.89 -12.98 7.02
CA SER A 10 5.70 -14.45 7.06
C SER A 10 4.99 -14.94 8.32
N GLU A 11 5.34 -14.40 9.50
CA GLU A 11 4.67 -14.72 10.77
C GLU A 11 3.20 -14.30 10.75
N LEU A 12 2.87 -13.16 10.15
CA LEU A 12 1.49 -12.68 10.04
C LEU A 12 0.66 -13.53 9.06
N LEU A 13 1.26 -13.94 7.93
CA LEU A 13 0.63 -14.83 6.96
C LEU A 13 0.54 -16.29 7.44
N LYS A 14 1.28 -16.65 8.51
CA LYS A 14 1.48 -18.04 8.95
C LYS A 14 1.98 -18.93 7.80
N LYS A 15 2.81 -18.37 6.92
CA LYS A 15 3.33 -19.02 5.73
C LYS A 15 4.84 -19.07 5.78
N THR A 16 5.41 -20.26 5.60
CA THR A 16 6.84 -20.46 5.39
C THR A 16 7.12 -20.69 3.90
N TRP A 17 8.17 -20.06 3.39
CA TRP A 17 8.67 -20.35 2.04
C TRP A 17 9.47 -21.65 2.08
N GLN A 18 9.18 -22.55 1.15
CA GLN A 18 9.79 -23.89 1.13
C GLN A 18 11.13 -23.92 0.38
N SER A 19 11.34 -22.98 -0.54
CA SER A 19 12.56 -22.84 -1.34
C SER A 19 13.00 -21.38 -1.39
N THR A 20 14.29 -21.17 -1.66
CA THR A 20 14.85 -19.84 -1.91
C THR A 20 14.77 -19.56 -3.41
N PRO A 21 14.16 -18.46 -3.85
CA PRO A 21 14.10 -18.10 -5.26
C PRO A 21 15.50 -17.92 -5.88
N SER A 22 15.66 -18.31 -7.14
CA SER A 22 16.86 -18.13 -7.93
C SER A 22 16.72 -16.94 -8.88
N ALA A 23 17.84 -16.29 -9.22
CA ALA A 23 17.84 -15.19 -10.18
C ALA A 23 17.59 -15.64 -11.62
N GLU A 24 17.86 -16.92 -11.91
CA GLU A 24 17.78 -17.53 -13.23
C GLU A 24 16.37 -18.01 -13.58
N GLU A 25 15.62 -18.47 -12.57
CA GLU A 25 14.34 -19.15 -12.77
C GLU A 25 13.13 -18.31 -12.32
N ASP A 26 13.29 -17.49 -11.29
CA ASP A 26 12.17 -16.75 -10.69
C ASP A 26 12.06 -15.32 -11.23
N SER A 27 10.86 -14.75 -11.11
CA SER A 27 10.62 -13.35 -11.42
C SER A 27 11.21 -12.41 -10.36
N TYR A 28 11.41 -11.14 -10.72
CA TYR A 28 11.74 -10.10 -9.74
C TYR A 28 10.71 -10.03 -8.60
N VAL A 29 9.42 -10.21 -8.92
CA VAL A 29 8.33 -10.16 -7.94
C VAL A 29 8.49 -11.27 -6.90
N GLU A 30 8.74 -12.50 -7.32
CA GLU A 30 8.93 -13.64 -6.42
C GLU A 30 10.16 -13.44 -5.51
N ARG A 31 11.28 -12.98 -6.09
CA ARG A 31 12.49 -12.69 -5.30
C ARG A 31 12.26 -11.57 -4.28
N ASN A 32 11.59 -10.50 -4.68
CA ASN A 32 11.34 -9.37 -3.78
C ASN A 32 10.32 -9.75 -2.69
N LEU A 33 9.28 -10.52 -3.01
CA LEU A 33 8.36 -11.07 -2.01
C LEU A 33 9.09 -11.96 -1.01
N TYR A 34 9.96 -12.86 -1.47
CA TYR A 34 10.75 -13.72 -0.58
C TYR A 34 11.59 -12.90 0.41
N ARG A 35 12.30 -11.87 -0.08
CA ARG A 35 13.05 -10.93 0.76
C ARG A 35 12.14 -10.27 1.82
N LEU A 36 11.00 -9.73 1.38
CA LEU A 36 10.09 -8.97 2.23
C LEU A 36 9.37 -9.82 3.27
N TYR A 37 9.23 -11.12 3.04
CA TYR A 37 8.57 -12.01 4.00
C TYR A 37 9.33 -12.16 5.32
N GLY A 38 10.64 -11.91 5.31
CA GLY A 38 11.50 -11.87 6.49
C GLY A 38 11.57 -10.52 7.20
N ILE A 39 10.98 -9.46 6.64
CA ILE A 39 11.06 -8.10 7.19
C ILE A 39 9.89 -7.84 8.16
N LYS A 40 10.18 -7.17 9.28
CA LYS A 40 9.15 -6.74 10.24
C LYS A 40 8.31 -5.61 9.67
N VAL A 41 7.04 -5.55 10.06
CA VAL A 41 6.15 -4.46 9.63
C VAL A 41 6.70 -3.08 9.99
N SER A 42 7.38 -2.93 11.13
CA SER A 42 8.00 -1.66 11.54
C SER A 42 9.22 -1.24 10.71
N GLU A 43 9.81 -2.16 9.97
CA GLU A 43 11.05 -1.95 9.20
C GLU A 43 10.76 -1.74 7.71
N LEU A 44 9.51 -1.87 7.29
CA LEU A 44 9.11 -1.66 5.90
C LEU A 44 9.26 -0.19 5.51
N THR A 45 9.84 0.04 4.34
CA THR A 45 9.89 1.36 3.71
C THR A 45 8.57 1.69 3.00
N THR A 46 8.43 2.95 2.54
CA THR A 46 7.30 3.37 1.69
C THR A 46 7.17 2.48 0.45
N GLU A 47 8.29 2.19 -0.23
CA GLU A 47 8.30 1.33 -1.40
C GLU A 47 7.91 -0.11 -1.05
N ASP A 48 8.41 -0.66 0.06
CA ASP A 48 8.05 -2.03 0.45
C ASP A 48 6.54 -2.14 0.72
N ILE A 49 5.93 -1.14 1.37
CA ILE A 49 4.48 -1.08 1.61
C ILE A 49 3.73 -0.96 0.28
N ARG A 50 4.13 -0.03 -0.60
CA ARG A 50 3.52 0.16 -1.93
C ARG A 50 3.59 -1.13 -2.75
N PHE A 51 4.74 -1.80 -2.76
CA PHE A 51 4.96 -3.06 -3.45
C PHE A 51 4.03 -4.17 -2.91
N LEU A 52 4.00 -4.38 -1.59
CA LEU A 52 3.19 -5.42 -0.97
C LEU A 52 1.67 -5.19 -1.17
N ILE A 53 1.22 -3.93 -1.15
CA ILE A 53 -0.18 -3.57 -1.47
C ILE A 53 -0.51 -3.96 -2.90
N ASN A 54 0.35 -3.66 -3.89
CA ASN A 54 0.14 -4.07 -5.27
C ASN A 54 0.12 -5.60 -5.46
N GLN A 55 0.74 -6.35 -4.55
CA GLN A 55 0.69 -7.82 -4.54
C GLN A 55 -0.51 -8.38 -3.74
N GLY A 56 -1.37 -7.54 -3.18
CA GLY A 56 -2.52 -7.97 -2.38
C GLY A 56 -2.15 -8.57 -1.02
N VAL A 57 -0.94 -8.30 -0.51
CA VAL A 57 -0.42 -8.95 0.70
C VAL A 57 -0.83 -8.16 1.95
N LEU A 58 -1.46 -8.84 2.92
CA LEU A 58 -1.81 -8.31 4.24
C LEU A 58 -2.49 -6.92 4.18
N LEU A 59 -3.40 -6.72 3.24
CA LEU A 59 -4.02 -5.41 2.96
C LEU A 59 -4.66 -4.77 4.21
N GLU A 60 -5.33 -5.56 5.05
CA GLU A 60 -5.92 -5.12 6.32
C GLU A 60 -4.91 -4.52 7.30
N ILE A 61 -3.63 -4.90 7.18
CA ILE A 61 -2.54 -4.39 8.00
C ILE A 61 -1.81 -3.26 7.28
N LEU A 62 -1.49 -3.44 6.00
CA LEU A 62 -0.62 -2.53 5.26
C LEU A 62 -1.32 -1.25 4.80
N ILE A 63 -2.62 -1.28 4.48
CA ILE A 63 -3.34 -0.06 4.10
C ILE A 63 -3.42 0.93 5.28
N PRO A 64 -3.74 0.51 6.52
CA PRO A 64 -3.63 1.40 7.68
C PRO A 64 -2.20 1.91 7.96
N GLN A 65 -1.15 1.19 7.54
CA GLN A 65 0.23 1.69 7.61
C GLN A 65 0.47 2.78 6.56
N ALA A 66 0.03 2.53 5.32
CA ALA A 66 0.09 3.49 4.23
C ALA A 66 -0.65 4.78 4.61
N PHE A 67 -1.81 4.71 5.24
CA PHE A 67 -2.54 5.89 5.73
C PHE A 67 -1.72 6.77 6.66
N ARG A 68 -0.89 6.20 7.55
CA ARG A 68 -0.02 7.01 8.42
C ARG A 68 1.08 7.74 7.69
N ILE A 69 1.48 7.22 6.52
CA ILE A 69 2.42 7.88 5.61
C ILE A 69 1.67 8.99 4.86
N LEU A 70 0.52 8.65 4.26
CA LEU A 70 -0.33 9.54 3.47
C LEU A 70 -0.91 10.72 4.27
N GLU A 71 -1.15 10.56 5.56
CA GLU A 71 -1.57 11.64 6.46
C GLU A 71 -0.47 12.68 6.68
N LYS A 72 0.81 12.28 6.58
CA LYS A 72 1.95 13.20 6.67
C LYS A 72 2.26 13.83 5.30
N ASP A 73 2.28 12.99 4.27
CA ASP A 73 2.49 13.39 2.89
C ASP A 73 1.60 12.57 1.96
N LEU A 74 0.56 13.22 1.42
CA LEU A 74 -0.42 12.58 0.54
C LEU A 74 0.22 12.03 -0.74
N PHE A 75 1.30 12.65 -1.20
CA PHE A 75 2.00 12.27 -2.42
C PHE A 75 3.36 11.63 -2.12
N ALA A 76 3.47 10.98 -0.95
CA ALA A 76 4.63 10.19 -0.60
C ALA A 76 5.00 9.22 -1.74
N GLU A 77 6.30 9.21 -2.04
CA GLU A 77 6.89 8.46 -3.13
C GLU A 77 7.53 7.16 -2.61
N GLY A 78 7.26 6.06 -3.31
CA GLY A 78 8.07 4.85 -3.31
C GLY A 78 9.25 5.02 -4.26
N ASP A 79 9.36 4.14 -5.25
CA ASP A 79 10.45 4.17 -6.22
C ASP A 79 10.04 4.71 -7.61
N PHE A 80 8.76 5.11 -7.83
CA PHE A 80 8.26 5.43 -9.17
C PHE A 80 7.95 6.91 -9.41
N TYR A 81 7.04 7.47 -8.62
CA TYR A 81 6.60 8.87 -8.75
C TYR A 81 5.88 9.33 -7.49
N ALA A 82 5.92 10.64 -7.21
CA ALA A 82 5.15 11.25 -6.13
C ALA A 82 3.66 10.87 -6.22
N GLY A 83 3.14 10.19 -5.19
CA GLY A 83 1.77 9.69 -5.12
C GLY A 83 1.57 8.25 -5.58
N ASP A 84 2.63 7.51 -5.91
CA ASP A 84 2.56 6.09 -6.26
C ASP A 84 2.05 5.20 -5.11
N LEU A 85 2.33 5.54 -3.84
CA LEU A 85 1.74 4.87 -2.68
C LEU A 85 0.21 5.07 -2.64
N LEU A 86 -0.24 6.31 -2.81
CA LEU A 86 -1.68 6.61 -2.84
C LEU A 86 -2.36 5.87 -4.00
N ASN A 87 -1.70 5.83 -5.17
CA ASN A 87 -2.22 5.11 -6.32
C ASN A 87 -2.30 3.60 -6.07
N ALA A 88 -1.26 2.99 -5.48
CA ALA A 88 -1.25 1.59 -5.11
C ALA A 88 -2.40 1.23 -4.16
N VAL A 89 -2.68 2.10 -3.17
CA VAL A 89 -3.85 1.95 -2.29
C VAL A 89 -5.14 2.00 -3.11
N MET A 90 -5.35 3.02 -3.93
CA MET A 90 -6.59 3.18 -4.71
C MET A 90 -6.82 2.08 -5.76
N GLU A 91 -5.76 1.40 -6.22
CA GLU A 91 -5.85 0.31 -7.21
C GLU A 91 -6.18 -1.06 -6.60
N VAL A 92 -6.27 -1.15 -5.27
CA VAL A 92 -6.75 -2.36 -4.59
C VAL A 92 -8.17 -2.73 -5.06
N GLU A 93 -8.39 -4.03 -5.26
CA GLU A 93 -9.65 -4.58 -5.77
C GLU A 93 -10.89 -4.09 -5.01
N GLU A 94 -11.98 -3.84 -5.74
CA GLU A 94 -13.24 -3.32 -5.18
C GLU A 94 -13.83 -4.20 -4.07
N LEU A 95 -13.56 -5.51 -4.14
CA LEU A 95 -14.00 -6.46 -3.14
C LEU A 95 -13.42 -6.15 -1.76
N PHE A 96 -12.18 -5.66 -1.68
CA PHE A 96 -11.57 -5.25 -0.40
C PHE A 96 -12.34 -4.09 0.22
N TRP A 97 -12.63 -3.04 -0.55
CA TRP A 97 -13.37 -1.87 -0.07
C TRP A 97 -14.78 -2.21 0.40
N THR A 98 -15.43 -3.15 -0.28
CA THR A 98 -16.76 -3.67 0.10
C THR A 98 -16.73 -4.37 1.46
N HIS A 99 -15.66 -5.13 1.75
CA HIS A 99 -15.51 -5.85 3.02
C HIS A 99 -14.95 -4.99 4.16
N HIS A 100 -14.30 -3.87 3.84
CA HIS A 100 -13.65 -2.96 4.80
C HIS A 100 -14.14 -1.51 4.66
N PRO A 101 -15.43 -1.23 4.90
CA PRO A 101 -16.01 0.11 4.72
C PRO A 101 -15.42 1.16 5.68
N ASP A 102 -14.91 0.75 6.84
CA ASP A 102 -14.20 1.60 7.80
C ASP A 102 -12.85 2.10 7.27
N ILE A 103 -12.11 1.21 6.59
CA ILE A 103 -10.86 1.55 5.91
C ILE A 103 -11.14 2.48 4.72
N LEU A 104 -12.19 2.20 3.93
CA LEU A 104 -12.62 3.09 2.85
C LEU A 104 -12.98 4.49 3.38
N THR A 105 -13.78 4.55 4.45
CA THR A 105 -14.18 5.83 5.08
C THR A 105 -12.94 6.63 5.51
N THR A 106 -11.92 5.95 6.01
CA THR A 106 -10.65 6.57 6.39
C THR A 106 -9.90 7.14 5.18
N LEU A 107 -9.81 6.41 4.07
CA LEU A 107 -9.22 6.92 2.83
C LEU A 107 -9.96 8.16 2.31
N LEU A 108 -11.30 8.10 2.26
CA LEU A 108 -12.11 9.24 1.81
C LEU A 108 -11.91 10.47 2.71
N ARG A 109 -11.78 10.26 4.02
CA ARG A 109 -11.44 11.35 4.96
C ARG A 109 -10.07 11.95 4.63
N ILE A 110 -9.03 11.13 4.43
CA ILE A 110 -7.68 11.60 4.10
C ILE A 110 -7.69 12.43 2.80
N LEU A 111 -8.36 11.94 1.76
CA LEU A 111 -8.50 12.65 0.48
C LEU A 111 -9.22 14.00 0.68
N ARG A 112 -10.37 14.00 1.35
CA ARG A 112 -11.18 15.21 1.61
C ARG A 112 -10.43 16.24 2.46
N SER A 113 -9.61 15.80 3.41
CA SER A 113 -8.77 16.70 4.23
C SER A 113 -7.59 17.31 3.48
N ASN A 114 -7.26 16.82 2.28
CA ASN A 114 -6.15 17.29 1.46
C ASN A 114 -6.61 17.85 0.10
N MET A 115 -7.88 18.25 -0.02
CA MET A 115 -8.45 18.74 -1.29
C MET A 115 -7.67 19.88 -1.93
N ASP A 116 -7.09 20.78 -1.15
CA ASP A 116 -6.31 21.89 -1.69
C ASP A 116 -4.99 21.41 -2.31
N LYS A 117 -4.29 20.48 -1.66
CA LYS A 117 -3.11 19.82 -2.25
C LYS A 117 -3.46 19.02 -3.50
N ILE A 118 -4.63 18.37 -3.53
CA ILE A 118 -5.11 17.61 -4.69
C ILE A 118 -5.36 18.52 -5.90
N LYS A 119 -5.89 19.73 -5.71
CA LYS A 119 -6.10 20.69 -6.80
C LYS A 119 -4.78 21.17 -7.42
N GLU A 120 -3.74 21.28 -6.61
CA GLU A 120 -2.41 21.75 -7.03
C GLU A 120 -1.53 20.61 -7.56
N TYR A 121 -1.93 19.36 -7.38
CA TYR A 121 -1.16 18.19 -7.79
C TYR A 121 -1.10 18.07 -9.32
N ASP A 122 0.12 18.08 -9.86
CA ASP A 122 0.43 18.03 -11.29
C ASP A 122 1.02 16.68 -11.74
N GLY A 123 1.00 15.66 -10.87
CA GLY A 123 1.50 14.32 -11.14
C GLY A 123 0.69 13.52 -12.18
N PRO A 124 0.98 12.21 -12.31
CA PRO A 124 0.47 11.41 -13.41
C PRO A 124 -1.06 11.43 -13.54
N ARG A 125 -1.54 11.45 -14.78
CA ARG A 125 -2.98 11.51 -15.09
C ARG A 125 -3.78 10.36 -14.48
N SER A 126 -3.17 9.17 -14.39
CA SER A 126 -3.77 7.99 -13.75
C SER A 126 -4.12 8.24 -12.30
N VAL A 127 -3.19 8.81 -11.53
CA VAL A 127 -3.36 9.12 -10.10
C VAL A 127 -4.49 10.12 -9.92
N ARG A 128 -4.46 11.24 -10.67
CA ARG A 128 -5.50 12.27 -10.61
C ARG A 128 -6.89 11.72 -10.92
N ARG A 129 -7.00 10.90 -11.97
CA ARG A 129 -8.25 10.23 -12.33
C ARG A 129 -8.73 9.26 -11.23
N ASN A 130 -7.82 8.55 -10.58
CA ASN A 130 -8.18 7.63 -9.50
C ASN A 130 -8.65 8.40 -8.25
N ILE A 131 -8.02 9.53 -7.92
CA ILE A 131 -8.46 10.42 -6.83
C ILE A 131 -9.90 10.91 -7.08
N GLU A 132 -10.19 11.43 -8.27
CA GLU A 132 -11.54 11.89 -8.66
C GLU A 132 -12.58 10.78 -8.47
N LYS A 133 -12.30 9.58 -9.04
CA LYS A 133 -13.19 8.41 -8.89
C LYS A 133 -13.45 8.06 -7.44
N PHE A 134 -12.44 8.13 -6.57
CA PHE A 134 -12.59 7.79 -5.15
C PHE A 134 -13.39 8.84 -4.39
N ILE A 135 -13.14 10.12 -4.63
CA ILE A 135 -13.89 11.21 -3.96
C ILE A 135 -15.39 11.12 -4.29
N ASP A 136 -15.72 10.75 -5.52
CA ASP A 136 -17.10 10.61 -6.02
C ASP A 136 -17.79 9.31 -5.62
N ARG A 137 -17.11 8.39 -4.90
CA ARG A 137 -17.74 7.19 -4.33
C ARG A 137 -18.82 7.61 -3.33
N LYS A 138 -20.05 7.13 -3.55
CA LYS A 138 -21.19 7.31 -2.66
C LYS A 138 -21.18 6.29 -1.53
#